data_AF-A0A960SEW5-F1
#
_entry.id   AF-A0A960SEW5-F1
#
_cell.length_a   1.000
_cell.length_b   1.000
_cell.length_c   1.000
_cell.angle_alpha   90.00
_cell.angle_beta   90.00
_cell.angle_gamma   90.00
#
_symmetry.space_group_name_H-M   'P 1'
#
loop_
_entity.id
_entity.type
_entity.pdbx_description
1 polymer ?
#
loop_
_entity_poly.entity_id
_entity_poly.type
_entity_poly.pdbx_seq_one_letter_code
_entity_poly.pdbx_strand_id
1 'polypeptide(L)' 'MWKSVTGFGLMAITLLAGCGKKQETSFSVDYEKYALENGLTVILHEDHSDPMVNVDVAYHVGSNREEP' A
#
# COMPACT_ATOMS: atom_id res chain seq x y z
N MET A 1 33.26 -41.82 -31.88
CA MET A 1 33.81 -41.10 -30.71
C MET A 1 33.37 -39.63 -30.78
N TRP A 2 32.20 -39.37 -30.21
CA TRP A 2 31.70 -38.10 -29.63
C TRP A 2 32.36 -36.78 -30.07
N LYS A 3 31.77 -36.06 -31.04
CA LYS A 3 31.86 -34.58 -31.15
C LYS A 3 30.68 -34.02 -31.96
N SER A 4 29.44 -34.15 -31.48
CA SER A 4 28.28 -33.62 -32.23
C SER A 4 27.05 -33.27 -31.39
N VAL A 5 27.21 -32.95 -30.09
CA VAL A 5 26.07 -32.56 -29.24
C VAL A 5 26.48 -31.44 -28.26
N THR A 6 26.72 -30.24 -28.78
CA THR A 6 26.90 -29.02 -27.97
C THR A 6 26.25 -27.83 -28.68
N GLY A 7 24.94 -27.92 -28.93
CA GLY A 7 24.21 -26.86 -29.67
C GLY A 7 22.79 -26.56 -29.20
N PHE A 8 22.16 -27.42 -28.38
CA PHE A 8 20.74 -27.25 -28.01
C PHE A 8 20.51 -26.92 -26.52
N GLY A 9 21.55 -26.96 -25.68
CA GLY A 9 21.41 -26.77 -24.23
C GLY A 9 21.23 -25.31 -23.79
N LEU A 10 21.64 -24.34 -24.60
CA LEU A 10 21.72 -22.93 -24.16
C LEU A 10 20.41 -22.13 -24.33
N MET A 11 19.42 -22.66 -25.06
CA MET A 11 18.15 -21.95 -25.31
C MET A 11 16.99 -22.38 -24.40
N ALA A 12 17.14 -23.49 -23.64
CA ALA A 12 16.08 -23.97 -22.74
C ALA A 12 16.18 -23.42 -21.31
N ILE A 13 17.34 -22.90 -20.90
CA ILE A 13 17.57 -22.41 -19.53
C ILE A 13 17.01 -20.99 -19.29
N THR A 14 16.72 -20.23 -20.35
CA THR A 14 16.20 -18.85 -20.23
C THR A 14 14.67 -18.76 -20.06
N LEU A 15 13.92 -19.85 -20.23
CA LEU A 15 12.45 -19.84 -20.20
C LEU A 15 11.81 -20.26 -18.86
N LEU A 16 12.61 -20.69 -17.86
CA LEU A 16 12.10 -21.06 -16.53
C LEU A 16 12.33 -20.00 -15.44
N ALA A 17 12.98 -18.87 -15.76
CA ALA A 17 13.24 -17.77 -14.83
C ALA A 17 12.20 -16.63 -14.88
N GLY A 18 11.06 -16.84 -15.54
CA GLY A 18 9.98 -15.87 -15.68
C GLY A 18 8.99 -15.84 -14.51
N CYS A 19 9.43 -16.02 -13.27
CA CYS A 19 8.58 -15.74 -12.11
C CYS A 19 8.84 -14.29 -11.67
N GLY A 20 8.14 -13.35 -12.31
CA GLY A 20 8.15 -11.96 -11.89
C GLY A 20 7.59 -11.87 -10.46
N LYS A 21 8.41 -11.45 -9.50
CA LYS A 21 7.95 -11.13 -8.15
C LYS A 21 6.89 -10.03 -8.28
N LYS A 22 5.64 -10.30 -7.86
CA LYS A 22 4.65 -9.24 -7.69
C LYS A 22 5.19 -8.29 -6.63
N GLN A 23 5.62 -7.11 -7.04
CA GLN A 23 6.01 -6.05 -6.13
C GLN A 23 4.74 -5.48 -5.54
N GLU A 24 4.31 -6.02 -4.40
CA GLU A 24 3.31 -5.36 -3.57
C GLU A 24 3.92 -4.06 -3.07
N THR A 25 3.51 -2.95 -3.68
CA THR A 25 3.74 -1.63 -3.11
C THR A 25 2.82 -1.50 -1.90
N SER A 26 3.37 -1.76 -0.71
CA SER A 26 2.69 -1.44 0.54
C SER A 26 2.52 0.08 0.62
N PHE A 27 1.28 0.56 0.51
CA PHE A 27 0.97 1.96 0.80
C PHE A 27 0.78 2.10 2.31
N SER A 28 1.68 2.83 2.95
CA SER A 28 1.61 3.16 4.37
C SER A 28 1.84 4.65 4.55
N VAL A 29 1.02 5.28 5.38
CA VAL A 29 1.17 6.68 5.81
C VAL A 29 1.28 6.66 7.32
N ASP A 30 2.30 7.31 7.86
CA ASP A 30 2.51 7.40 9.30
C ASP A 30 1.53 8.40 9.91
N TYR A 31 0.88 8.03 11.01
CA TYR A 31 -0.03 8.91 11.75
C TYR A 31 -0.06 8.51 13.22
N GLU A 32 -0.40 9.46 14.07
CA GLU A 32 -0.71 9.23 15.47
C GLU A 32 -2.22 9.14 15.66
N LYS A 33 -2.66 8.27 16.57
CA LYS A 33 -4.06 8.09 16.92
C LYS A 33 -4.25 8.30 18.41
N TYR A 34 -5.16 9.21 18.74
CA TYR A 34 -5.56 9.49 20.12
C TYR A 34 -7.03 9.17 20.32
N ALA A 35 -7.35 8.65 21.50
CA ALA A 35 -8.71 8.57 22.01
C ALA A 35 -8.81 9.52 23.20
N LEU A 36 -9.68 10.52 23.08
CA LEU A 36 -9.91 11.50 24.15
C LEU A 36 -10.94 10.98 25.16
N GLU A 37 -10.95 11.56 26.36
CA GLU A 37 -11.87 11.16 27.45
C GLU A 37 -13.35 11.30 27.07
N ASN A 38 -13.68 12.23 26.18
CA ASN A 38 -15.03 12.45 25.67
C ASN A 38 -15.42 11.47 24.54
N GLY A 39 -14.56 10.51 24.19
CA GLY A 39 -14.79 9.53 23.14
C GLY A 39 -14.44 10.00 21.72
N LEU A 40 -13.93 11.23 21.54
CA LEU A 40 -13.46 11.70 20.24
C LEU A 40 -12.18 10.96 19.84
N THR A 41 -12.15 10.45 18.61
CA THR A 41 -10.94 9.90 17.99
C THR A 41 -10.26 11.01 17.19
N VAL A 42 -8.97 11.22 17.44
CA VAL A 42 -8.13 12.16 16.69
C VAL A 42 -7.09 11.37 15.91
N ILE A 43 -6.94 11.69 14.64
CA ILE A 43 -5.90 11.17 13.75
C ILE A 43 -5.01 12.36 13.36
N LEU A 44 -3.72 12.29 13.68
CA LEU A 44 -2.76 13.36 13.41
C LEU A 44 -1.69 12.83 12.45
N HIS A 45 -1.52 13.51 11.33
CA HIS A 45 -0.40 13.31 10.41
C HIS A 45 0.38 14.62 10.34
N GLU A 46 1.64 14.59 10.76
CA GLU A 46 2.55 15.74 10.68
C GLU A 46 3.41 15.63 9.41
N ASP A 47 3.42 16.68 8.61
CA ASP A 47 4.24 16.82 7.41
C ASP A 47 4.86 18.22 7.38
N HIS A 48 6.16 18.29 7.07
CA HIS A 48 6.95 19.52 7.01
C HIS A 48 7.33 19.90 5.57
N SER A 49 6.73 19.25 4.56
CA SER A 49 6.97 19.55 3.15
C SER A 49 6.54 20.98 2.77
N ASP A 50 5.40 21.44 3.29
CA ASP A 50 4.80 22.75 3.05
C ASP A 50 4.25 23.35 4.35
N PRO A 51 4.26 24.69 4.54
CA PRO A 51 3.71 25.35 5.72
C PRO A 51 2.16 25.47 5.63
N MET A 52 1.48 24.33 5.60
CA MET A 52 0.03 24.23 5.43
C MET A 52 -0.59 23.37 6.54
N VAL A 53 -1.86 23.64 6.88
CA VAL A 53 -2.63 22.87 7.86
C VAL A 53 -4.00 22.53 7.28
N ASN A 54 -4.40 21.26 7.40
CA ASN A 54 -5.73 20.77 7.05
C ASN A 54 -6.42 20.20 8.29
N VAL A 55 -7.72 20.47 8.43
CA VAL A 55 -8.55 19.93 9.52
C VAL A 55 -9.86 19.45 8.92
N ASP A 56 -10.22 18.21 9.22
CA ASP A 56 -11.50 17.61 8.86
C ASP A 56 -12.17 17.00 10.09
N VAL A 57 -13.49 17.05 10.13
CA VAL A 57 -14.29 16.51 11.22
C VAL A 57 -15.42 15.67 10.63
N ALA A 58 -15.30 14.36 10.78
CA ALA A 58 -16.31 13.41 10.35
C ALA A 58 -17.19 12.98 11.53
N TYR A 59 -18.50 12.99 11.31
CA TYR A 59 -19.46 12.37 12.21
C TYR A 59 -19.96 11.08 11.58
N HIS A 60 -20.07 10.02 12.39
CA HIS A 60 -20.62 8.75 11.94
C HIS A 60 -22.16 8.81 11.88
N VAL A 61 -22.72 9.72 11.09
CA VAL A 61 -24.16 9.92 10.87
C VAL A 61 -24.41 10.27 9.40
N GLY A 62 -25.66 10.14 8.97
CA GLY A 62 -26.11 10.51 7.62
C GLY A 62 -27.63 10.33 7.50
N SER A 63 -28.19 10.55 6.31
CA SER A 63 -29.65 10.60 6.10
C SER A 63 -30.43 9.36 6.50
N ASN A 64 -29.77 8.21 6.65
CA ASN A 64 -30.39 6.99 7.19
C ASN A 64 -30.85 7.11 8.66
N ARG A 65 -30.57 8.23 9.35
CA ARG A 65 -30.96 8.48 10.76
C ARG A 65 -31.84 9.73 10.94
N GLU A 66 -32.54 10.15 9.88
CA GLU A 66 -33.51 11.25 9.96
C GLU A 66 -34.86 10.74 10.44
N GLU A 67 -35.58 11.57 11.20
CA GLU A 67 -36.99 11.35 11.55
C GLU A 67 -37.88 12.04 10.50
N PRO A 68 -39.06 11.48 10.16
CA PRO A 68 -39.98 12.06 9.19
C PRO A 68 -40.51 13.45 9.57
#